data_AF-A0A315XY12-F1
#
_entry.id   AF-A0A315XY12-F1
#
_cell.length_a   1.000
_cell.length_b   1.000
_cell.length_c   1.000
_cell.angle_alpha   90.00
_cell.angle_beta   90.00
_cell.angle_gamma   90.00
#
_symmetry.space_group_name_H-M   'P 1'
#
loop_
_entity.id
_entity.type
_entity.pdbx_description
1 polymer ?
#
loop_
_entity_poly.entity_id
_entity_poly.type
_entity_poly.pdbx_seq_one_letter_code
_entity_poly.pdbx_strand_id
1 'polypeptide(L)'
;MRKELTDQHNERSHQFIIDCLREALYRDDTLMQYQSYIDSGKMDKTKELGDNFQRDLKEMVNGLQTNIPDVGIYIWSCGEDGDTHNTQHTIISANVFDKLGNDRSIGEWIFDAVNGDVKTYGLELLDKSF
;
A
#
# COMPACT_ATOMS: atom_id res chain seq x y z
N MET A 1 -4.12 -22.00 40.94
CA MET A 1 -3.99 -22.47 39.54
C MET A 1 -5.27 -22.27 38.68
N ARG A 2 -6.24 -21.44 39.09
CA ARG A 2 -7.43 -21.07 38.27
C ARG A 2 -7.64 -19.56 38.14
N LYS A 3 -6.71 -18.73 38.65
CA LYS A 3 -6.76 -17.26 38.56
C LYS A 3 -5.94 -16.72 37.38
N GLU A 4 -4.81 -17.36 37.06
CA GLU A 4 -3.90 -16.89 36.00
C GLU A 4 -4.42 -17.11 34.57
N LEU A 5 -5.27 -18.12 34.34
CA LEU A 5 -5.87 -18.37 33.02
C LEU A 5 -6.97 -17.38 32.66
N THR A 6 -7.63 -16.79 33.66
CA THR A 6 -8.70 -15.80 33.43
C THR A 6 -8.12 -14.44 33.10
N ASP A 7 -6.96 -14.08 33.65
CA ASP A 7 -6.30 -12.80 33.37
C ASP A 7 -5.68 -12.79 31.96
N GLN A 8 -5.07 -13.90 31.49
CA GLN A 8 -4.59 -14.02 30.11
C GLN A 8 -5.70 -14.04 29.05
N HIS A 9 -6.92 -14.48 29.41
CA HIS A 9 -8.06 -14.44 28.49
C HIS A 9 -8.69 -13.04 28.41
N ASN A 10 -8.59 -12.24 29.48
CA ASN A 10 -9.18 -10.92 29.55
C ASN A 10 -8.31 -9.84 28.86
N GLU A 11 -6.99 -10.01 28.84
CA GLU A 11 -6.07 -9.22 28.00
C GLU A 11 -6.19 -9.59 26.51
N ARG A 12 -6.76 -10.76 26.20
CA ARG A 12 -7.10 -11.19 24.83
C ARG A 12 -8.49 -10.76 24.38
N SER A 13 -9.05 -9.74 25.01
CA SER A 13 -10.04 -8.86 24.38
C SER A 13 -9.37 -8.03 23.29
N HIS A 14 -8.59 -8.68 22.41
CA HIS A 14 -8.28 -8.18 21.10
C HIS A 14 -9.64 -8.13 20.41
N GLN A 15 -10.30 -6.97 20.55
CA GLN A 15 -10.90 -6.32 19.40
C GLN A 15 -10.06 -6.80 18.22
N PHE A 16 -10.64 -7.62 17.34
CA PHE A 16 -10.08 -7.81 16.01
C PHE A 16 -10.01 -6.39 15.46
N ILE A 17 -8.91 -5.70 15.73
CA ILE A 17 -8.50 -4.58 14.92
C ILE A 17 -8.24 -5.32 13.63
N ILE A 18 -9.21 -5.24 12.73
CA ILE A 18 -8.93 -5.53 11.34
C ILE A 18 -7.96 -4.41 11.00
N ASP A 19 -6.66 -4.68 11.19
CA ASP A 19 -5.59 -3.83 10.71
C ASP A 19 -5.73 -3.87 9.19
N CYS A 20 -6.48 -2.91 8.66
CA CYS A 20 -6.65 -2.75 7.23
C CYS A 20 -5.29 -2.32 6.69
N LEU A 21 -4.57 -3.26 6.08
CA LEU A 21 -3.32 -3.01 5.40
C LEU A 21 -3.60 -2.83 3.91
N ARG A 22 -2.99 -1.80 3.31
CA ARG A 22 -3.02 -1.59 1.87
C ARG A 22 -1.63 -1.33 1.32
N GLU A 23 -1.17 -2.21 0.43
CA GLU A 23 -0.04 -1.92 -0.45
C GLU A 23 -0.45 -1.32 -1.80
N ALA A 24 0.44 -0.52 -2.39
CA ALA A 24 0.31 -0.04 -3.77
C ALA A 24 1.66 0.37 -4.39
N LEU A 25 1.77 0.19 -5.71
CA LEU A 25 2.76 0.88 -6.55
C LEU A 25 2.13 2.18 -7.04
N TYR A 26 2.81 3.32 -6.86
CA TYR A 26 2.17 4.63 -7.00
C TYR A 26 1.83 5.04 -8.45
N ARG A 27 2.46 4.41 -9.44
CA ARG A 27 2.19 4.60 -10.89
C ARG A 27 2.27 3.25 -11.62
N ASP A 28 1.57 2.25 -11.11
CA ASP A 28 1.63 0.88 -11.64
C ASP A 28 1.22 0.81 -13.12
N ASP A 29 2.14 0.39 -13.98
CA ASP A 29 1.98 0.44 -15.43
C ASP A 29 0.85 -0.49 -15.94
N THR A 30 0.59 -1.60 -15.24
CA THR A 30 -0.44 -2.58 -15.63
C THR A 30 -1.81 -2.20 -15.10
N LEU A 31 -1.90 -1.76 -13.85
CA LEU A 31 -3.17 -1.30 -13.27
C LEU A 31 -3.65 -0.02 -13.96
N MET A 32 -2.74 0.88 -14.32
CA MET A 32 -3.05 2.07 -15.11
C MET A 32 -3.60 1.71 -16.49
N GLN A 33 -3.02 0.73 -17.20
CA GLN A 33 -3.56 0.27 -18.49
C GLN A 33 -4.99 -0.26 -18.34
N TYR A 34 -5.24 -1.03 -17.28
CA TYR A 34 -6.59 -1.52 -17.00
C TYR A 34 -7.57 -0.37 -16.69
N GLN A 35 -7.13 0.63 -15.93
CA GLN A 35 -7.92 1.84 -15.67
C GLN A 35 -8.22 2.59 -16.99
N SER A 36 -7.22 2.78 -17.85
CA SER A 36 -7.39 3.37 -19.17
C SER A 36 -8.41 2.62 -20.03
N TYR A 37 -8.42 1.30 -19.95
CA TYR A 37 -9.41 0.47 -20.66
C TYR A 37 -10.83 0.67 -20.12
N ILE A 38 -11.00 0.79 -18.81
CA ILE A 38 -12.30 1.10 -18.20
C ILE A 38 -12.80 2.48 -18.68
N ASP A 39 -11.92 3.48 -18.71
CA ASP A 39 -12.31 4.86 -18.98
C ASP A 39 -12.53 5.14 -20.47
N SER A 40 -11.76 4.49 -21.35
CA SER A 40 -11.69 4.84 -22.78
C SER A 40 -11.88 3.66 -23.73
N GLY A 41 -11.91 2.43 -23.22
CA GLY A 41 -11.96 1.21 -24.03
C GLY A 41 -10.61 0.82 -24.66
N LYS A 42 -9.51 1.45 -24.27
CA LYS A 42 -8.16 1.18 -24.80
C LYS A 42 -7.16 0.92 -23.67
N MET A 43 -6.29 -0.07 -23.85
CA MET A 43 -5.13 -0.27 -22.99
C MET A 43 -4.01 0.67 -23.47
N ASP A 44 -3.70 1.71 -22.69
CA ASP A 44 -2.65 2.68 -22.99
C ASP A 44 -1.85 3.02 -21.72
N LYS A 45 -0.64 3.56 -21.89
CA LYS A 45 0.32 3.74 -20.80
C LYS A 45 1.16 5.01 -20.87
N THR A 46 0.52 6.13 -21.18
CA THR A 46 1.18 7.43 -21.26
C THR A 46 1.57 7.98 -19.88
N LYS A 47 2.46 8.99 -19.86
CA LYS A 47 2.78 9.75 -18.65
C LYS A 47 1.53 10.36 -18.01
N GLU A 48 0.62 10.90 -18.81
CA GLU A 48 -0.62 11.53 -18.34
C GLU A 48 -1.54 10.53 -17.64
N LEU A 49 -1.63 9.30 -18.14
CA LEU A 49 -2.37 8.24 -17.46
C LEU A 49 -1.71 7.88 -16.12
N GLY A 50 -0.38 7.94 -16.04
CA GLY A 50 0.34 7.72 -14.78
C GLY A 50 0.09 8.85 -13.77
N ASP A 51 0.04 10.10 -14.24
CA ASP A 51 -0.32 11.27 -13.42
C ASP A 51 -1.76 11.13 -12.87
N ASN A 52 -2.69 10.67 -13.71
CA ASN A 52 -4.07 10.39 -13.29
C ASN A 52 -4.14 9.25 -12.26
N PHE A 53 -3.48 8.13 -12.53
CA PHE A 53 -3.45 6.99 -11.61
C PHE A 53 -2.88 7.37 -10.23
N GLN A 54 -1.79 8.13 -10.20
CA GLN A 54 -1.18 8.61 -8.95
C GLN A 54 -2.14 9.52 -8.17
N ARG A 55 -2.86 10.42 -8.85
CA ARG A 55 -3.88 11.27 -8.23
C ARG A 55 -5.02 10.43 -7.64
N ASP A 56 -5.55 9.49 -8.41
CA ASP A 56 -6.68 8.67 -8.00
C ASP A 56 -6.29 7.74 -6.83
N LEU A 57 -5.05 7.22 -6.83
CA LEU A 57 -4.49 6.49 -5.70
C LEU A 57 -4.40 7.36 -4.45
N LYS A 58 -3.98 8.62 -4.59
CA LYS A 58 -3.92 9.58 -3.48
C LYS A 58 -5.31 9.86 -2.90
N GLU A 59 -6.32 10.05 -3.76
CA GLU A 59 -7.71 10.22 -3.31
C GLU A 59 -8.22 8.99 -2.56
N MET A 60 -7.92 7.79 -3.06
CA MET A 60 -8.28 6.53 -2.40
C MET A 60 -7.58 6.39 -1.04
N VAL A 61 -6.28 6.68 -0.93
CA VAL A 61 -5.54 6.64 0.34
C VAL A 61 -6.11 7.64 1.35
N ASN A 62 -6.41 8.86 0.92
CA ASN A 62 -7.08 9.85 1.76
C ASN A 62 -8.45 9.34 2.24
N GLY A 63 -9.22 8.69 1.37
CA GLY A 63 -10.48 8.06 1.71
C GLY A 63 -10.33 6.95 2.76
N LEU A 64 -9.31 6.08 2.63
CA LEU A 64 -9.02 5.03 3.60
C LEU A 64 -8.66 5.63 4.96
N GLN A 65 -7.72 6.57 5.02
CA GLN A 65 -7.29 7.21 6.26
C GLN A 65 -8.41 8.01 6.94
N THR A 66 -9.35 8.57 6.16
CA THR A 66 -10.50 9.29 6.71
C THR A 66 -11.53 8.36 7.34
N ASN A 67 -11.74 7.18 6.76
CA ASN A 67 -12.86 6.31 7.13
C ASN A 67 -12.46 5.10 7.98
N ILE A 68 -11.18 4.76 8.04
CA ILE A 68 -10.66 3.61 8.78
C ILE A 68 -9.59 4.12 9.76
N PRO A 69 -9.93 4.25 11.06
CA PRO A 69 -8.96 4.59 12.09
C PRO A 69 -7.78 3.60 12.06
N ASP A 70 -6.58 4.11 12.26
CA ASP A 70 -5.35 3.33 12.39
C ASP A 70 -5.02 2.44 11.18
N VAL A 71 -5.54 2.76 9.99
CA VAL A 71 -5.18 2.07 8.74
C VAL A 71 -3.68 2.17 8.43
N GLY A 72 -3.06 1.04 8.09
CA GLY A 72 -1.68 0.97 7.62
C GLY A 72 -1.62 1.07 6.11
N ILE A 73 -0.80 1.98 5.58
CA ILE A 73 -0.61 2.15 4.13
C ILE A 73 0.86 1.96 3.77
N TYR A 74 1.16 1.14 2.77
CA TYR A 74 2.53 0.91 2.29
C TYR A 74 2.62 1.18 0.80
N ILE A 75 3.25 2.29 0.43
CA ILE A 75 3.47 2.67 -0.95
C ILE A 75 4.95 2.55 -1.27
N TRP A 76 5.25 2.06 -2.47
CA TRP A 76 6.62 1.84 -2.90
C TRP A 76 6.78 2.06 -4.41
N SER A 77 8.02 2.02 -4.87
CA SER A 77 8.38 2.19 -6.28
C SER A 77 9.41 1.14 -6.69
N CYS A 78 9.26 0.62 -7.90
CA CYS A 78 10.23 -0.28 -8.52
C CYS A 78 10.14 -0.17 -10.05
N GLY A 79 11.28 -0.30 -10.73
CA GLY A 79 11.33 -0.33 -12.19
C GLY A 79 10.68 0.88 -12.84
N GLU A 80 11.04 2.09 -12.41
CA GLU A 80 10.54 3.35 -13.00
C GLU A 80 11.04 3.48 -14.45
N ASP A 81 10.12 3.71 -15.38
CA ASP A 81 10.40 3.96 -16.79
C ASP A 81 10.96 5.38 -16.99
N GLY A 82 12.01 5.51 -17.80
CA GLY A 82 12.74 6.77 -17.95
C GLY A 82 12.00 7.88 -18.71
N ASP A 83 10.99 7.54 -19.52
CA ASP A 83 10.25 8.50 -20.34
C ASP A 83 8.91 8.86 -19.71
N THR A 84 8.21 7.87 -19.16
CA THR A 84 6.85 8.01 -18.61
C THR A 84 6.83 8.14 -17.09
N HIS A 85 7.90 7.76 -16.40
CA HIS A 85 7.99 7.62 -14.95
C HIS A 85 6.97 6.67 -14.32
N ASN A 86 6.36 5.81 -15.13
CA ASN A 86 5.50 4.75 -14.61
C ASN A 86 6.34 3.63 -14.02
N THR A 87 5.80 2.95 -13.02
CA THR A 87 6.51 1.90 -12.28
C THR A 87 6.09 0.52 -12.76
N GLN A 88 7.04 -0.38 -12.91
CA GLN A 88 6.80 -1.76 -13.27
C GLN A 88 5.82 -2.43 -12.29
N HIS A 89 4.75 -3.03 -12.81
CA HIS A 89 3.87 -3.88 -12.02
C HIS A 89 4.68 -4.99 -11.36
N THR A 90 4.63 -5.03 -10.04
CA THR A 90 5.36 -6.03 -9.28
C THR A 90 4.39 -6.76 -8.35
N ILE A 91 4.24 -8.05 -8.59
CA ILE A 91 3.58 -8.96 -7.64
C ILE A 91 4.59 -9.21 -6.52
N ILE A 92 4.16 -9.14 -5.25
CA ILE A 92 4.92 -9.40 -4.00
C ILE A 92 5.55 -10.82 -3.93
N SER A 93 5.59 -11.55 -5.04
CA SER A 93 6.15 -12.90 -5.19
C SER A 93 7.68 -12.97 -5.31
N ALA A 94 8.41 -11.85 -5.48
CA ALA A 94 9.86 -11.89 -5.70
C ALA A 94 10.67 -12.07 -4.40
N ASN A 95 10.50 -11.17 -3.42
CA ASN A 95 11.01 -11.31 -2.04
C ASN A 95 10.35 -10.27 -1.13
N VAL A 96 9.58 -10.72 -0.14
CA VAL A 96 8.85 -9.83 0.78
C VAL A 96 9.74 -9.03 1.73
N PHE A 97 11.02 -9.40 1.83
CA PHE A 97 12.00 -8.74 2.70
C PHE A 97 12.82 -7.67 1.99
N ASP A 98 12.60 -7.45 0.70
CA ASP A 98 13.19 -6.31 0.01
C ASP A 98 12.51 -5.02 0.47
N LYS A 99 13.32 -3.99 0.69
CA LYS A 99 12.86 -2.70 1.23
C LYS A 99 12.22 -1.77 0.20
N LEU A 100 12.50 -2.01 -1.08
CA LEU A 100 11.78 -1.42 -2.21
C LEU A 100 11.63 0.12 -2.14
N GLY A 101 12.68 0.81 -1.69
CA GLY A 101 12.73 2.27 -1.59
C GLY A 101 12.30 2.85 -0.23
N ASN A 102 11.79 2.03 0.68
CA ASN A 102 11.45 2.41 2.06
C ASN A 102 12.55 1.95 3.05
N ASP A 103 12.43 2.35 4.32
CA ASP A 103 13.34 1.88 5.38
C ASP A 103 12.97 0.48 5.91
N ARG A 104 11.74 0.04 5.63
CA ARG A 104 11.17 -1.27 5.99
C ARG A 104 10.67 -2.00 4.75
N SER A 105 10.84 -3.31 4.74
CA SER A 105 10.21 -4.19 3.75
C SER A 105 8.73 -4.40 4.04
N ILE A 106 7.99 -4.91 3.05
CA ILE A 106 6.58 -5.29 3.20
C ILE A 106 6.43 -6.37 4.28
N GLY A 107 7.34 -7.34 4.33
CA GLY A 107 7.33 -8.41 5.33
C GLY A 107 7.53 -7.88 6.75
N GLU A 108 8.45 -6.94 6.95
CA GLU A 108 8.62 -6.26 8.25
C GLU A 108 7.39 -5.42 8.61
N TRP A 109 6.82 -4.70 7.66
CA TRP A 109 5.63 -3.88 7.90
C TRP A 109 4.40 -4.71 8.30
N ILE A 110 4.15 -5.83 7.61
CA ILE A 110 3.09 -6.78 7.99
C ILE A 110 3.37 -7.37 9.38
N PHE A 111 4.63 -7.72 9.66
CA PHE A 111 5.01 -8.26 10.97
C PHE A 111 4.79 -7.24 12.09
N ASP A 112 5.17 -5.97 11.89
CA ASP A 112 4.94 -4.88 12.84
C ASP A 112 3.43 -4.72 13.10
N ALA A 113 2.61 -4.70 12.05
CA ALA A 113 1.15 -4.60 12.16
C ALA A 113 0.53 -5.76 12.96
N VAL A 114 0.92 -7.01 12.69
CA VAL A 114 0.44 -8.19 13.46
C VAL A 114 0.81 -8.10 14.95
N ASN A 115 1.85 -7.35 15.31
CA ASN A 115 2.24 -7.10 16.69
C ASN A 115 1.63 -5.80 17.27
N GLY A 116 0.68 -5.17 16.57
CA GLY A 116 -0.04 -3.97 17.00
C GLY A 116 0.69 -2.65 16.70
N ASP A 117 1.77 -2.68 15.93
CA ASP A 117 2.53 -1.48 15.50
C ASP A 117 2.20 -1.13 14.04
N VAL A 118 0.98 -0.65 13.83
CA VAL A 118 0.50 -0.27 12.48
C VAL A 118 1.13 1.04 12.05
N LYS A 119 1.85 1.01 10.92
CA LYS A 119 2.58 2.15 10.36
C LYS A 119 2.22 2.41 8.91
N THR A 120 2.55 3.62 8.46
CA THR A 120 2.38 4.04 7.09
C THR A 120 3.72 4.49 6.49
N TYR A 121 3.99 4.09 5.24
CA TYR A 121 5.23 4.36 4.50
C TYR A 121 4.93 4.79 3.06
N GLY A 122 5.78 5.64 2.48
CA GLY A 122 5.77 5.96 1.06
C GLY A 122 4.72 6.97 0.60
N LEU A 123 4.03 7.67 1.51
CA LEU A 123 3.01 8.66 1.12
C LEU A 123 3.58 9.81 0.30
N GLU A 124 4.84 10.16 0.52
CA GLU A 124 5.56 11.19 -0.24
C GLU A 124 5.66 10.87 -1.74
N LEU A 125 5.55 9.59 -2.12
CA LEU A 125 5.53 9.18 -3.53
C LEU A 125 4.27 9.66 -4.25
N LEU A 126 3.17 9.87 -3.52
CA LEU A 126 1.91 10.39 -4.07
C LEU A 126 1.99 11.88 -4.42
N ASP A 127 2.97 12.60 -3.86
CA ASP A 127 3.21 14.03 -4.10
C ASP A 127 4.35 14.29 -5.09
N LYS A 128 4.99 13.24 -5.61
CA LYS A 128 6.12 13.36 -6.55
C LYS A 128 5.63 13.90 -7.91
N SER A 129 6.36 14.86 -8.46
CA SER A 129 6.11 15.45 -9.79
C SER A 129 7.20 15.01 -10.78
N PHE A 130 6.83 14.93 -12.06
CA PHE A 130 7.63 14.40 -13.16
C PHE A 130 7.47 15.24 -14.41
#